data_AF-A0A3L7SQ88-F1
#
_entry.id   AF-A0A3L7SQ88-F1
#
_cell.length_a   1.000
_cell.length_b   1.000
_cell.length_c   1.000
_cell.angle_alpha   90.00
_cell.angle_beta   90.00
_cell.angle_gamma   90.00
#
_symmetry.space_group_name_H-M   'P 1'
#
loop_
_entity.id
_entity.type
_entity.pdbx_description
1 polymer ?
#
loop_
_entity_poly.entity_id
_entity_poly.type
_entity_poly.pdbx_seq_one_letter_code
_entity_poly.pdbx_strand_id
1 'polypeptide(L)'
;FNVVGRDRVAAGLAAVRDARPAGPWVLAGTLAAGGEFRIELSDAAATIDLPTGTSTLAGDDEFDRQPVPPGSGGLLPALVLWRRLVVEGPAAVGQTIFWGTAPRHPASFTAGAAGELVDVLESAAAGVVARFGVDAAGHVVWIDLWTSPDADPCEVRLTWPDGNTGGGMPSSIDASFGGEPFATFVIDDAAAAEAPR
;
A
#
# COMPACT_ATOMS: atom_id res chain seq x y z
N PHE A 1 -14.36 -15.78 11.82
CA PHE A 1 -13.82 -14.46 11.42
C PHE A 1 -14.98 -13.54 11.01
N ASN A 2 -14.88 -12.24 11.28
CA ASN A 2 -15.97 -11.26 11.09
C ASN A 2 -16.18 -10.94 9.59
N VAL A 3 -17.05 -11.71 8.94
CA VAL A 3 -17.37 -11.58 7.50
C VAL A 3 -18.05 -10.24 7.22
N VAL A 4 -18.97 -9.80 8.08
CA VAL A 4 -19.70 -8.53 7.91
C VAL A 4 -18.76 -7.34 7.92
N GLY A 5 -17.79 -7.32 8.84
CA GLY A 5 -16.76 -6.28 8.89
C GLY A 5 -15.92 -6.24 7.63
N ARG A 6 -15.44 -7.40 7.16
CA ARG A 6 -14.65 -7.52 5.93
C ARG A 6 -15.43 -7.03 4.71
N ASP A 7 -16.69 -7.44 4.58
CA ASP A 7 -17.50 -7.11 3.40
C ASP A 7 -17.87 -5.61 3.37
N ARG A 8 -18.04 -4.98 4.54
CA ARG A 8 -18.18 -3.51 4.63
C ARG A 8 -16.92 -2.80 4.13
N VAL A 9 -15.74 -3.23 4.56
CA VAL A 9 -14.47 -2.63 4.11
C VAL A 9 -14.26 -2.87 2.60
N ALA A 10 -14.62 -4.07 2.12
CA ALA A 10 -14.58 -4.39 0.68
C ALA A 10 -15.47 -3.44 -0.14
N ALA A 11 -16.65 -3.10 0.36
CA ALA A 11 -17.54 -2.13 -0.30
C ALA A 11 -16.93 -0.72 -0.34
N GLY A 12 -16.25 -0.29 0.73
CA GLY A 12 -15.51 0.98 0.76
C GLY A 12 -14.36 1.03 -0.25
N LEU A 13 -13.54 -0.02 -0.30
CA LEU A 13 -12.46 -0.17 -1.29
C LEU A 13 -13.01 -0.13 -2.72
N ALA A 14 -14.12 -0.82 -2.98
CA ALA A 14 -14.76 -0.81 -4.29
C ALA A 14 -15.29 0.57 -4.70
N ALA A 15 -15.75 1.38 -3.74
CA ALA A 15 -16.26 2.73 -4.02
C ALA A 15 -15.17 3.70 -4.50
N VAL A 16 -13.91 3.51 -4.08
CA VAL A 16 -12.77 4.33 -4.54
C VAL A 16 -12.02 3.72 -5.72
N ARG A 17 -12.37 2.49 -6.13
CA ARG A 17 -11.70 1.80 -7.23
C ARG A 17 -11.92 2.48 -8.58
N ASP A 18 -13.11 2.98 -8.86
CA ASP A 18 -13.47 3.50 -10.18
C ASP A 18 -12.69 4.76 -10.58
N ALA A 19 -12.05 5.41 -9.61
CA ALA A 19 -11.15 6.53 -9.86
C ALA A 19 -9.68 6.16 -9.97
N ARG A 20 -9.37 4.87 -9.84
CA ARG A 20 -8.06 4.32 -10.17
C ARG A 20 -7.96 4.07 -11.67
N PRO A 21 -6.75 4.14 -12.25
CA PRO A 21 -6.52 3.62 -13.57
C PRO A 21 -6.95 2.15 -13.65
N ALA A 22 -7.72 1.80 -14.69
CA ALA A 22 -8.14 0.42 -14.96
C ALA A 22 -6.97 -0.49 -15.38
N GLY A 23 -5.87 0.12 -15.87
CA GLY A 23 -4.66 -0.56 -16.32
C GLY A 23 -3.55 -0.58 -15.25
N PRO A 24 -2.28 -0.59 -15.68
CA PRO A 24 -1.15 -0.42 -14.79
C PRO A 24 -1.25 0.90 -14.01
N TRP A 25 -0.90 0.85 -12.72
CA TRP A 25 -0.76 2.05 -11.90
C TRP A 25 0.66 2.55 -12.04
N VAL A 26 0.78 3.81 -12.44
CA VAL A 26 2.08 4.50 -12.55
C VAL A 26 2.11 5.60 -11.48
N LEU A 27 3.11 5.54 -10.62
CA LEU A 27 3.41 6.57 -9.62
C LEU A 27 4.81 7.08 -9.92
N ALA A 28 4.95 8.36 -10.22
CA ALA A 28 6.26 8.96 -10.47
C ALA A 28 6.34 10.33 -9.81
N GLY A 29 7.57 10.77 -9.56
CA GLY A 29 7.85 12.06 -8.96
C GLY A 29 9.25 12.07 -8.38
N THR A 30 9.40 12.70 -7.21
CA THR A 30 10.71 12.92 -6.57
C THR A 30 10.80 12.28 -5.20
N LEU A 31 11.98 11.80 -4.85
CA LEU A 31 12.30 11.39 -3.48
C LEU A 31 12.56 12.64 -2.63
N ALA A 32 12.13 12.64 -1.37
CA ALA A 32 12.42 13.75 -0.45
C ALA A 32 13.93 13.95 -0.23
N ALA A 33 14.72 12.87 -0.34
CA ALA A 33 16.18 12.90 -0.29
C ALA A 33 16.84 13.39 -1.60
N GLY A 34 16.04 13.66 -2.64
CA GLY A 34 16.49 14.03 -3.98
C GLY A 34 16.57 12.84 -4.94
N GLY A 35 16.39 13.15 -6.23
CA GLY A 35 16.32 12.16 -7.31
C GLY A 35 14.90 11.82 -7.70
N GLU A 36 14.74 11.36 -8.94
CA GLU A 36 13.44 10.94 -9.49
C GLU A 36 13.19 9.47 -9.18
N PHE A 37 11.92 9.10 -9.10
CA PHE A 37 11.51 7.70 -9.04
C PHE A 37 10.36 7.44 -9.99
N ARG A 38 10.20 6.16 -10.33
CA ARG A 38 9.01 5.65 -11.02
C ARG A 38 8.66 4.29 -10.45
N ILE A 39 7.40 4.10 -10.10
CA ILE A 39 6.82 2.82 -9.70
C ILE A 39 5.74 2.48 -10.72
N GLU A 40 5.78 1.26 -11.25
CA GLU A 40 4.75 0.72 -12.13
C GLU A 40 4.22 -0.58 -11.53
N LEU A 41 2.90 -0.66 -11.34
CA LEU A 41 2.21 -1.83 -10.79
C LEU A 41 1.19 -2.33 -11.80
N SER A 42 1.38 -3.54 -12.31
CA SER A 42 0.45 -4.19 -13.23
C SER A 42 0.02 -5.56 -12.68
N ASP A 43 -0.86 -6.26 -13.39
CA ASP A 43 -1.24 -7.63 -13.04
C ASP A 43 -0.06 -8.61 -13.23
N ALA A 44 0.84 -8.31 -14.18
CA ALA A 44 1.92 -9.21 -14.59
C ALA A 44 3.22 -8.98 -13.83
N ALA A 45 3.52 -7.74 -13.46
CA ALA A 45 4.75 -7.36 -12.79
C ALA A 45 4.62 -6.02 -12.05
N ALA A 46 5.52 -5.81 -11.10
CA ALA A 46 5.77 -4.53 -10.47
C ALA A 46 7.22 -4.15 -10.60
N THR A 47 7.48 -2.90 -10.98
CA THR A 47 8.83 -2.35 -11.16
C THR A 47 8.95 -1.05 -10.38
N ILE A 48 10.12 -0.82 -9.81
CA ILE A 48 10.49 0.46 -9.21
C ILE A 48 11.87 0.86 -9.68
N ASP A 49 11.95 2.06 -10.24
CA ASP A 49 13.17 2.75 -10.62
C ASP A 49 13.51 3.77 -9.53
N LEU A 50 14.68 3.59 -8.91
CA LEU A 50 15.26 4.52 -7.94
C LEU A 50 16.62 5.00 -8.46
N PRO A 51 17.16 6.11 -7.92
CA PRO A 51 18.53 6.53 -8.21
C PRO A 51 19.59 5.47 -7.85
N THR A 52 19.24 4.54 -6.94
CA THR A 52 20.10 3.43 -6.51
C THR A 52 19.99 2.19 -7.41
N GLY A 53 19.04 2.16 -8.35
CA GLY A 53 18.84 1.06 -9.30
C GLY A 53 17.37 0.68 -9.48
N THR A 54 17.13 -0.25 -10.41
CA THR A 54 15.81 -0.80 -10.72
C THR A 54 15.60 -2.12 -9.99
N SER A 55 14.44 -2.28 -9.37
CA SER A 55 13.96 -3.58 -8.84
C SER A 55 12.69 -3.98 -9.57
N THR A 56 12.51 -5.28 -9.81
CA THR A 56 11.31 -5.84 -10.44
C THR A 56 10.87 -7.07 -9.69
N LEU A 57 9.56 -7.27 -9.64
CA LEU A 57 8.87 -8.39 -9.03
C LEU A 57 7.84 -8.91 -10.05
N ALA A 58 7.84 -10.20 -10.36
CA ALA A 58 6.77 -10.79 -11.16
C ALA A 58 5.50 -10.89 -10.32
N GLY A 59 4.33 -10.82 -10.96
CA GLY A 59 3.05 -10.84 -10.25
C GLY A 59 2.83 -12.14 -9.46
N ASP A 60 3.33 -13.28 -9.94
CA ASP A 60 3.17 -14.60 -9.35
C ASP A 60 4.35 -15.05 -8.47
N ASP A 61 5.31 -14.17 -8.18
CA ASP A 61 6.45 -14.50 -7.34
C ASP A 61 6.05 -14.80 -5.88
N GLU A 62 6.89 -15.61 -5.21
CA GLU A 62 6.87 -15.75 -3.75
C GLU A 62 7.49 -14.50 -3.12
N PHE A 63 6.71 -13.79 -2.30
CA PHE A 63 7.07 -12.47 -1.77
C PHE A 63 7.96 -12.53 -0.51
N ASP A 64 8.14 -13.72 0.06
CA ASP A 64 8.95 -13.97 1.26
C ASP A 64 10.45 -14.17 0.96
N ARG A 65 10.81 -14.58 -0.27
CA ARG A 65 12.20 -14.95 -0.60
C ARG A 65 13.16 -13.78 -0.68
N GLN A 66 12.72 -12.63 -1.20
CA GLN A 66 13.59 -11.46 -1.35
C GLN A 66 12.80 -10.15 -1.22
N PRO A 67 13.04 -9.38 -0.14
CA PRO A 67 12.50 -8.04 -0.01
C PRO A 67 13.03 -7.15 -1.14
N VAL A 68 12.12 -6.64 -1.98
CA VAL A 68 12.44 -5.74 -3.08
C VAL A 68 11.69 -4.41 -2.92
N PRO A 69 12.37 -3.26 -3.09
CA PRO A 69 13.81 -3.09 -3.27
C PRO A 69 14.66 -3.54 -2.08
N PRO A 70 15.96 -3.83 -2.27
CA PRO A 70 16.88 -4.10 -1.18
C PRO A 70 16.84 -3.00 -0.11
N GLY A 71 16.78 -3.39 1.16
CA GLY A 71 16.73 -2.48 2.30
C GLY A 71 15.33 -1.93 2.64
N SER A 72 14.31 -2.17 1.81
CA SER A 72 12.95 -1.68 2.06
C SER A 72 12.09 -2.58 2.96
N GLY A 73 12.53 -3.81 3.24
CA GLY A 73 11.72 -4.81 3.94
C GLY A 73 10.61 -5.45 3.11
N GLY A 74 10.37 -5.02 1.86
CA GLY A 74 9.35 -5.59 0.97
C GLY A 74 8.35 -4.59 0.41
N LEU A 75 8.82 -3.38 0.05
CA LEU A 75 7.97 -2.30 -0.46
C LEU A 75 7.18 -2.68 -1.72
N LEU A 76 7.82 -3.28 -2.73
CA LEU A 76 7.11 -3.69 -3.95
C LEU A 76 6.02 -4.74 -3.67
N PRO A 77 6.28 -5.82 -2.91
CA PRO A 77 5.23 -6.73 -2.48
C PRO A 77 4.06 -6.02 -1.78
N ALA A 78 4.35 -5.07 -0.88
CA ALA A 78 3.30 -4.32 -0.17
C ALA A 78 2.42 -3.54 -1.15
N LEU A 79 3.02 -2.86 -2.13
CA LEU A 79 2.31 -2.09 -3.15
C LEU A 79 1.53 -2.99 -4.13
N VAL A 80 2.05 -4.15 -4.49
CA VAL A 80 1.34 -5.16 -5.31
C VAL A 80 0.08 -5.65 -4.58
N LEU A 81 0.20 -6.04 -3.32
CA LEU A 81 -0.94 -6.49 -2.52
C LEU A 81 -1.96 -5.37 -2.30
N TRP A 82 -1.51 -4.12 -2.15
CA TRP A 82 -2.39 -2.96 -2.11
C TRP A 82 -3.20 -2.78 -3.40
N ARG A 83 -2.54 -2.84 -4.58
CA ARG A 83 -3.26 -2.75 -5.86
C ARG A 83 -4.29 -3.88 -5.99
N ARG A 84 -3.90 -5.13 -5.69
CA ARG A 84 -4.82 -6.29 -5.70
C ARG A 84 -6.01 -6.08 -4.78
N LEU A 85 -5.77 -5.58 -3.57
CA LEU A 85 -6.82 -5.31 -2.59
C LEU A 85 -7.85 -4.30 -3.12
N VAL A 86 -7.40 -3.24 -3.78
CA VAL A 86 -8.29 -2.19 -4.30
C VAL A 86 -8.99 -2.61 -5.59
N VAL A 87 -8.28 -3.25 -6.52
CA VAL A 87 -8.80 -3.59 -7.85
C VAL A 87 -9.72 -4.81 -7.79
N GLU A 88 -9.28 -5.86 -7.11
CA GLU A 88 -9.90 -7.19 -7.12
C GLU A 88 -10.64 -7.50 -5.81
N GLY A 89 -10.29 -6.81 -4.73
CA GLY A 89 -10.94 -6.94 -3.43
C GLY A 89 -10.25 -7.95 -2.49
N PRO A 90 -10.68 -8.01 -1.22
CA PRO A 90 -10.03 -8.83 -0.19
C PRO A 90 -9.89 -10.33 -0.51
N ALA A 91 -10.85 -10.89 -1.26
CA ALA A 91 -10.84 -12.32 -1.59
C ALA A 91 -9.75 -12.70 -2.61
N ALA A 92 -9.26 -11.75 -3.40
CA ALA A 92 -8.25 -11.98 -4.44
C ALA A 92 -6.81 -11.83 -3.91
N VAL A 93 -6.62 -11.10 -2.80
CA VAL A 93 -5.30 -10.91 -2.19
C VAL A 93 -4.76 -12.20 -1.59
N GLY A 94 -5.63 -12.95 -0.90
CA GLY A 94 -5.27 -14.15 -0.15
C GLY A 94 -6.31 -14.48 0.91
N GLN A 95 -5.87 -15.13 1.99
CA GLN A 95 -6.75 -15.38 3.14
C GLN A 95 -6.93 -14.09 3.95
N THR A 96 -7.90 -13.27 3.54
CA THR A 96 -8.14 -11.96 4.15
C THR A 96 -9.24 -11.99 5.19
N ILE A 97 -8.94 -11.50 6.39
CA ILE A 97 -9.85 -11.37 7.53
C ILE A 97 -9.99 -9.91 7.95
N PHE A 98 -11.13 -9.56 8.54
CA PHE A 98 -11.26 -8.32 9.30
C PHE A 98 -10.65 -8.52 10.68
N TRP A 99 -9.60 -7.75 10.97
CA TRP A 99 -8.84 -7.83 12.22
C TRP A 99 -9.45 -6.95 13.33
N GLY A 100 -10.03 -5.80 12.95
CA GLY A 100 -10.65 -4.87 13.88
C GLY A 100 -10.47 -3.43 13.44
N THR A 101 -10.45 -2.51 14.39
CA THR A 101 -10.10 -1.10 14.16
C THR A 101 -8.81 -0.76 14.89
N ALA A 102 -7.98 0.06 14.29
CA ALA A 102 -6.72 0.53 14.87
C ALA A 102 -6.59 2.04 14.71
N PRO A 103 -5.78 2.73 15.52
CA PRO A 103 -5.43 4.12 15.25
C PRO A 103 -4.70 4.21 13.91
N ARG A 104 -4.98 5.27 13.14
CA ARG A 104 -4.29 5.53 11.87
C ARG A 104 -2.78 5.65 12.04
N HIS A 105 -2.33 6.23 13.16
CA HIS A 105 -0.91 6.35 13.50
C HIS A 105 -0.70 5.97 14.98
N PRO A 106 0.38 5.24 15.33
CA PRO A 106 0.63 4.82 16.72
C PRO A 106 0.69 5.99 17.70
N ALA A 107 1.28 7.12 17.27
CA ALA A 107 1.34 8.34 18.09
C ALA A 107 -0.01 9.07 18.22
N SER A 108 -1.08 8.63 17.54
CA SER A 108 -2.40 9.26 17.65
C SER A 108 -3.10 8.97 18.97
N PHE A 109 -2.63 8.00 19.76
CA PHE A 109 -3.03 7.84 21.16
C PHE A 109 -2.17 8.74 22.06
N THR A 110 -2.40 10.06 21.98
CA THR A 110 -1.94 10.97 23.05
C THR A 110 -3.04 11.11 24.10
N ALA A 111 -2.65 11.36 25.34
CA ALA A 111 -3.58 11.53 26.44
C ALA A 111 -4.50 12.74 26.18
N GLY A 112 -5.75 12.48 25.78
CA GLY A 112 -6.82 13.48 25.69
C GLY A 112 -7.51 13.61 24.33
N ALA A 113 -7.02 12.98 23.26
CA ALA A 113 -7.68 12.95 21.96
C ALA A 113 -7.83 11.51 21.46
N ALA A 114 -9.05 11.14 21.04
CA ALA A 114 -9.24 9.92 20.28
C ALA A 114 -8.61 10.15 18.89
N GLY A 115 -7.53 9.43 18.60
CA GLY A 115 -6.94 9.42 17.26
C GLY A 115 -7.95 8.93 16.22
N GLU A 116 -7.75 9.34 14.97
CA GLU A 116 -8.50 8.79 13.84
C GLU A 116 -8.35 7.26 13.84
N LEU A 117 -9.47 6.53 13.82
CA LEU A 117 -9.48 5.07 13.73
C LEU A 117 -9.72 4.65 12.28
N VAL A 118 -9.08 3.54 11.90
CA VAL A 118 -9.21 2.92 10.58
C VAL A 118 -9.61 1.46 10.74
N ASP A 119 -10.28 0.93 9.74
CA ASP A 119 -10.58 -0.50 9.64
C ASP A 119 -9.34 -1.28 9.22
N VAL A 120 -9.11 -2.44 9.84
CA VAL A 120 -7.92 -3.25 9.58
C VAL A 120 -8.29 -4.56 8.92
N LEU A 121 -7.73 -4.80 7.74
CA LEU A 121 -7.69 -6.09 7.09
C LEU A 121 -6.33 -6.74 7.29
N GLU A 122 -6.30 -8.03 7.56
CA GLU A 122 -5.07 -8.84 7.57
C GLU A 122 -5.21 -9.91 6.49
N SER A 123 -4.19 -10.05 5.65
CA SER A 123 -4.14 -11.05 4.57
C SER A 123 -2.85 -11.84 4.62
N ALA A 124 -2.96 -13.16 4.59
CA ALA A 124 -1.85 -14.06 4.29
C ALA A 124 -1.84 -14.39 2.79
N ALA A 125 -0.74 -14.09 2.11
CA ALA A 125 -0.61 -14.22 0.66
C ALA A 125 0.85 -14.45 0.26
N ALA A 126 1.12 -15.37 -0.67
CA ALA A 126 2.46 -15.58 -1.27
C ALA A 126 3.63 -15.63 -0.26
N GLY A 127 3.44 -16.33 0.87
CA GLY A 127 4.47 -16.49 1.92
C GLY A 127 4.55 -15.34 2.92
N VAL A 128 3.85 -14.22 2.69
CA VAL A 128 3.87 -13.02 3.54
C VAL A 128 2.54 -12.78 4.24
N VAL A 129 2.59 -11.94 5.28
CA VAL A 129 1.39 -11.40 5.94
C VAL A 129 1.38 -9.89 5.74
N ALA A 130 0.26 -9.33 5.29
CA ALA A 130 0.07 -7.90 5.17
C ALA A 130 -1.14 -7.43 5.97
N ARG A 131 -1.00 -6.32 6.68
CA ARG A 131 -2.10 -5.57 7.28
C ARG A 131 -2.34 -4.28 6.53
N PHE A 132 -3.60 -3.94 6.33
CA PHE A 132 -4.03 -2.74 5.62
C PHE A 132 -4.96 -1.93 6.52
N GLY A 133 -4.60 -0.68 6.78
CA GLY A 133 -5.50 0.29 7.39
C GLY A 133 -6.34 0.98 6.32
N VAL A 134 -7.66 0.90 6.43
CA VAL A 134 -8.62 1.50 5.49
C VAL A 134 -9.40 2.59 6.21
N ASP A 135 -9.36 3.81 5.68
CA ASP A 135 -10.10 4.95 6.24
C ASP A 135 -11.60 4.86 5.93
N ALA A 136 -12.38 5.78 6.52
CA ALA A 136 -13.82 5.83 6.31
C ALA A 136 -14.23 6.17 4.86
N ALA A 137 -13.33 6.75 4.06
CA ALA A 137 -13.54 7.03 2.65
C ALA A 137 -13.22 5.81 1.76
N GLY A 138 -12.62 4.74 2.31
CA GLY A 138 -12.26 3.53 1.57
C GLY A 138 -10.83 3.52 1.07
N HIS A 139 -9.99 4.50 1.43
CA HIS A 139 -8.58 4.50 1.05
C HIS A 139 -7.74 3.65 1.98
N VAL A 140 -6.79 2.92 1.41
CA VAL A 140 -5.69 2.36 2.19
C VAL A 140 -4.78 3.51 2.62
N VAL A 141 -4.62 3.70 3.93
CA VAL A 141 -3.80 4.78 4.51
C VAL A 141 -2.49 4.27 5.09
N TRP A 142 -2.39 2.97 5.36
CA TRP A 142 -1.13 2.33 5.70
C TRP A 142 -1.15 0.84 5.36
N ILE A 143 0.06 0.29 5.16
CA ILE A 143 0.32 -1.12 4.93
C ILE A 143 1.47 -1.52 5.85
N ASP A 144 1.33 -2.62 6.58
CA ASP A 144 2.47 -3.26 7.24
C ASP A 144 2.61 -4.66 6.65
N LEU A 145 3.81 -5.01 6.17
CA LEU A 145 4.10 -6.29 5.52
C LEU A 145 5.23 -7.03 6.25
N TRP A 146 4.95 -8.26 6.64
CA TRP A 146 5.89 -9.18 7.28
C TRP A 146 6.25 -10.30 6.29
N THR A 147 7.54 -10.42 5.98
CA THR A 147 8.08 -11.51 5.15
C THR A 147 8.25 -12.82 5.91
N SER A 148 8.27 -12.76 7.24
CA SER A 148 8.21 -13.91 8.13
C SER A 148 7.64 -13.48 9.50
N PRO A 149 7.18 -14.42 10.34
CA PRO A 149 6.55 -14.09 11.63
C PRO A 149 7.44 -13.30 12.60
N ASP A 150 8.76 -13.48 12.52
CA ASP A 150 9.74 -12.87 13.42
C ASP A 150 10.50 -11.69 12.78
N ALA A 151 10.18 -11.33 11.54
CA ALA A 151 10.78 -10.18 10.88
C ALA A 151 10.14 -8.87 11.36
N ASP A 152 10.91 -7.79 11.31
CA ASP A 152 10.34 -6.45 11.37
C ASP A 152 9.48 -6.18 10.12
N PRO A 153 8.40 -5.40 10.21
CA PRO A 153 7.59 -5.08 9.05
C PRO A 153 8.27 -4.09 8.10
N CYS A 154 7.98 -4.23 6.81
CA CYS A 154 7.95 -3.10 5.89
C CYS A 154 6.69 -2.29 6.19
N GLU A 155 6.88 -1.05 6.61
CA GLU A 155 5.80 -0.13 6.92
C GLU A 155 5.66 0.87 5.77
N VAL A 156 4.46 0.99 5.22
CA VAL A 156 4.11 1.94 4.18
C VAL A 156 3.00 2.84 4.71
N ARG A 157 3.15 4.15 4.58
CA ARG A 157 2.13 5.15 4.93
C ARG A 157 1.76 5.93 3.67
N LEU A 158 0.46 6.02 3.41
CA LEU A 158 -0.09 6.63 2.20
C LEU A 158 -0.81 7.93 2.59
N THR A 159 -0.36 9.04 2.03
CA THR A 159 -1.00 10.35 2.21
C THR A 159 -1.91 10.64 1.02
N TRP A 160 -3.14 11.03 1.31
CA TRP A 160 -4.16 11.33 0.31
C TRP A 160 -4.38 12.85 0.25
N PRO A 161 -4.55 13.44 -0.95
CA PRO A 161 -4.95 14.84 -1.08
C PRO A 161 -6.27 15.13 -0.35
N ASP A 162 -6.37 16.29 0.29
CA ASP A 162 -7.60 16.73 0.94
C ASP A 162 -8.76 16.82 -0.06
N GLY A 163 -9.94 16.34 0.35
CA GLY A 163 -11.14 16.37 -0.50
C GLY A 163 -11.13 15.36 -1.65
N ASN A 164 -10.13 14.46 -1.72
CA ASN A 164 -10.15 13.29 -2.60
C ASN A 164 -11.22 12.30 -2.13
N THR A 165 -12.48 12.63 -2.42
CA THR A 165 -13.66 11.82 -2.10
C THR A 165 -13.94 10.76 -3.16
N GLY A 166 -13.12 10.74 -4.22
CA GLY A 166 -13.28 9.88 -5.37
C GLY A 166 -11.94 9.36 -5.87
N GLY A 167 -11.14 8.73 -5.00
CA GLY A 167 -10.21 7.65 -5.36
C GLY A 167 -9.05 7.91 -6.35
N GLY A 168 -8.53 9.15 -6.43
CA GLY A 168 -7.26 9.44 -7.15
C GLY A 168 -6.04 8.77 -6.51
N MET A 169 -4.80 9.00 -6.96
CA MET A 169 -3.56 8.44 -6.38
C MET A 169 -3.14 9.15 -5.07
N PRO A 170 -2.36 8.50 -4.18
CA PRO A 170 -1.81 9.18 -3.02
C PRO A 170 -0.82 10.27 -3.48
N SER A 171 -0.70 11.35 -2.70
CA SER A 171 0.28 12.43 -2.96
C SER A 171 1.65 12.12 -2.38
N SER A 172 1.72 11.26 -1.35
CA SER A 172 3.00 10.75 -0.84
C SER A 172 2.92 9.32 -0.37
N ILE A 173 4.07 8.66 -0.42
CA ILE A 173 4.30 7.34 0.18
C ILE A 173 5.53 7.46 1.08
N ASP A 174 5.38 7.13 2.35
CA ASP A 174 6.50 6.99 3.27
C ASP A 174 6.73 5.51 3.53
N ALA A 175 7.95 5.03 3.30
CA ALA A 175 8.35 3.65 3.51
C ALA A 175 9.44 3.56 4.57
N SER A 176 9.30 2.65 5.52
CA SER A 176 10.30 2.31 6.54
C SER A 176 10.39 0.80 6.75
N PHE A 177 11.49 0.35 7.34
CA PHE A 177 11.72 -1.05 7.68
C PHE A 177 12.40 -1.12 9.05
N GLY A 178 11.79 -1.86 9.99
CA GLY A 178 12.31 -1.93 11.37
C GLY A 178 12.36 -0.56 12.07
N GLY A 179 11.45 0.35 11.71
CA GLY A 179 11.42 1.73 12.22
C GLY A 179 12.43 2.67 11.57
N GLU A 180 13.34 2.18 10.72
CA GLU A 180 14.30 3.01 9.99
C GLU A 180 13.69 3.50 8.66
N PRO A 181 13.72 4.81 8.37
CA PRO A 181 13.23 5.34 7.09
C PRO A 181 13.98 4.74 5.91
N PHE A 182 13.22 4.22 4.93
CA PHE A 182 13.76 3.79 3.64
C PHE A 182 13.71 4.94 2.62
N ALA A 183 12.51 5.47 2.37
CA ALA A 183 12.31 6.57 1.44
C ALA A 183 10.96 7.27 1.65
N THR A 184 10.92 8.57 1.33
CA THR A 184 9.69 9.33 1.15
C THR A 184 9.56 9.68 -0.33
N PHE A 185 8.47 9.21 -0.93
CA PHE A 185 8.10 9.41 -2.33
C PHE A 185 7.06 10.53 -2.41
N VAL A 186 7.38 11.61 -3.12
CA VAL A 186 6.44 12.69 -3.44
C VAL A 186 5.95 12.48 -4.86
N ILE A 187 4.64 12.23 -5.01
CA ILE A 187 4.04 11.84 -6.28
C ILE A 187 3.55 13.09 -7.01
N ASP A 188 3.93 13.22 -8.27
CA ASP A 188 3.48 14.33 -9.11
C ASP A 188 2.05 14.08 -9.63
N ASP A 189 1.20 15.10 -9.55
CA ASP A 189 -0.20 15.05 -9.99
C ASP A 189 -0.38 14.59 -11.46
N ALA A 190 0.63 14.77 -12.31
CA ALA A 190 0.57 14.46 -13.74
C ALA A 190 0.91 13.00 -14.09
N ALA A 191 1.59 12.26 -13.20
CA ALA A 191 2.11 10.92 -13.53
C ALA A 191 1.03 9.82 -13.60
N ALA A 192 -0.15 10.07 -13.01
CA ALA A 192 -1.27 9.13 -13.05
C ALA A 192 -1.97 9.06 -14.44
N ALA A 193 -1.59 9.89 -15.41
CA ALA A 193 -2.36 10.11 -16.64
C ALA A 193 -1.78 9.47 -17.92
N GLU A 194 -0.60 8.84 -17.91
CA GLU A 194 0.00 8.36 -19.16
C GLU A 194 0.53 6.91 -19.06
N ALA A 195 -0.36 5.96 -19.40
CA ALA A 195 0.06 4.66 -19.92
C ALA A 195 0.23 4.79 -21.46
N PRO A 196 1.36 4.35 -22.03
CA PRO A 196 1.52 4.35 -23.48
C PRO A 196 0.50 3.42 -24.14
N ARG A 197 -0.06 3.87 -25.27
CA ARG A 197 -1.06 3.15 -26.09
C ARG A 197 -0.50 1.91 -26.76
#